data_AF-A0A2L2X605-F1
#
_entry.id   AF-A0A2L2X605-F1
#
_cell.length_a   1.000
_cell.length_b   1.000
_cell.length_c   1.000
_cell.angle_alpha   90.00
_cell.angle_beta   90.00
_cell.angle_gamma   90.00
#
_symmetry.space_group_name_H-M   'P 1'
#
loop_
_entity.id
_entity.type
_entity.pdbx_description
1 polymer ?
#
loop_
_entity_poly.entity_id
_entity_poly.type
_entity_poly.pdbx_seq_one_letter_code
_entity_poly.pdbx_strand_id
1 'polypeptide(L)' 'TNSAIAPEIGTMFLTTRPKYNFISSSTVKEISHFGGDISKFVPECVVEYLQRTKKESKEG' A
#
# COMPACT_ATOMS: atom_id res chain seq x y z
N THR A 1 -15.40 -10.45 15.68
CA THR A 1 -15.13 -9.06 15.25
C THR A 1 -14.21 -8.40 16.27
N ASN A 2 -13.58 -7.26 15.94
CA ASN A 2 -12.76 -6.51 16.92
C ASN A 2 -13.55 -6.20 18.20
N SER A 3 -14.84 -5.88 18.08
CA SER A 3 -15.76 -5.65 19.20
C SER A 3 -16.00 -6.85 20.13
N ALA A 4 -15.79 -8.08 19.65
CA ALA A 4 -15.91 -9.29 20.46
C ALA A 4 -14.61 -9.63 21.21
N ILE A 5 -13.47 -9.11 20.75
CA ILE A 5 -12.14 -9.39 21.30
C ILE A 5 -11.72 -8.30 22.30
N ALA A 6 -12.08 -7.03 22.03
CA ALA A 6 -11.79 -5.88 22.89
C ALA A 6 -12.99 -4.92 22.93
N PRO A 7 -14.01 -5.19 23.78
CA PRO A 7 -15.26 -4.41 23.84
C PRO A 7 -15.06 -2.95 24.27
N GLU A 8 -13.98 -2.66 24.99
CA GLU A 8 -13.60 -1.32 25.46
C GLU A 8 -13.01 -0.44 24.35
N ILE A 9 -12.65 -1.02 23.20
CA ILE A 9 -12.04 -0.30 22.08
C ILE A 9 -13.07 0.00 21.01
N GLY A 10 -13.39 1.28 20.83
CA GLY A 10 -14.22 1.78 19.73
C GLY A 10 -13.46 1.81 18.39
N THR A 11 -14.13 1.44 17.30
CA THR A 11 -13.60 1.58 15.94
C THR A 11 -14.28 2.77 15.25
N MET A 12 -13.48 3.74 14.77
CA MET A 12 -13.98 4.86 13.97
C MET A 12 -13.72 4.61 12.48
N PHE A 13 -14.72 4.86 11.65
CA PHE A 13 -14.61 4.78 10.20
C PHE A 13 -14.45 6.18 9.60
N LEU A 14 -13.46 6.33 8.72
CA LEU A 14 -13.20 7.57 8.00
C LEU A 14 -13.26 7.31 6.50
N THR A 15 -13.91 8.19 5.76
CA THR A 15 -14.00 8.09 4.30
C THR A 15 -12.82 8.80 3.66
N THR A 16 -12.14 8.12 2.73
CA THR A 16 -11.06 8.74 1.95
C THR A 16 -11.61 9.67 0.87
N ARG A 17 -10.76 10.55 0.33
CA ARG A 17 -11.16 11.42 -0.78
C ARG A 17 -11.40 10.56 -2.04
N PRO A 18 -12.43 10.84 -2.87
CA PRO A 18 -12.77 10.01 -4.04
C PRO A 18 -11.59 9.69 -4.96
N LYS A 19 -10.65 10.63 -5.13
CA LYS A 19 -9.43 10.44 -5.94
C LYS A 19 -8.50 9.31 -5.46
N TYR A 20 -8.66 8.82 -4.23
CA TYR A 20 -7.84 7.76 -3.65
C TYR A 20 -8.62 6.46 -3.41
N ASN A 21 -9.92 6.40 -3.74
CA ASN A 21 -10.76 5.23 -3.48
C ASN A 21 -10.28 3.96 -4.20
N PHE A 22 -9.53 4.10 -5.29
CA PHE A 22 -9.09 2.99 -6.14
C PHE A 22 -7.67 2.52 -5.84
N ILE A 23 -6.96 3.17 -4.92
CA ILE A 23 -5.57 2.81 -4.60
C ILE A 23 -5.57 1.72 -3.52
N SER A 24 -5.01 0.57 -3.84
CA SER A 24 -4.73 -0.51 -2.89
C SER A 24 -3.25 -0.88 -2.91
N SER A 25 -2.71 -1.32 -1.77
CA SER A 25 -1.32 -1.78 -1.69
C SER A 25 -1.04 -2.97 -2.61
N SER A 26 -2.05 -3.82 -2.85
CA SER A 26 -1.92 -4.95 -3.79
C SER A 26 -1.72 -4.46 -5.22
N THR A 27 -2.55 -3.52 -5.67
CA THR A 27 -2.44 -2.92 -7.01
C THR A 27 -1.11 -2.20 -7.21
N VAL A 28 -0.67 -1.40 -6.23
CA VAL A 28 0.62 -0.69 -6.33
C VAL A 28 1.80 -1.66 -6.40
N LYS A 29 1.80 -2.72 -5.57
CA LYS A 29 2.85 -3.74 -5.59
C LYS A 29 2.88 -4.52 -6.91
N GLU A 30 1.72 -4.83 -7.49
CA GLU A 30 1.60 -5.52 -8.76
C GLU A 30 2.14 -4.67 -9.93
N ILE A 31 1.71 -3.41 -10.04
CA ILE A 31 2.23 -2.47 -11.05
C ILE A 31 3.74 -2.33 -10.90
N SER A 32 4.22 -2.11 -9.66
CA SER A 32 5.64 -2.07 -9.38
C SER A 32 6.31 -3.35 -9.87
N HIS A 33 5.81 -4.54 -9.49
CA HIS A 33 6.35 -5.86 -9.84
C HIS A 33 6.60 -6.02 -11.35
N PHE A 34 5.63 -5.62 -12.18
CA PHE A 34 5.75 -5.68 -13.64
C PHE A 34 6.53 -4.50 -14.27
N GLY A 35 7.09 -3.61 -13.46
CA GLY A 35 7.95 -2.51 -13.92
C GLY A 35 7.18 -1.24 -14.32
N GLY A 36 5.91 -1.12 -13.95
CA GLY A 36 5.14 0.10 -14.14
C GLY A 36 5.55 1.22 -13.18
N ASP A 37 5.32 2.46 -13.60
CA ASP A 37 5.54 3.66 -12.79
C ASP A 37 4.45 3.80 -11.71
N ILE A 38 4.87 3.98 -10.46
CA ILE A 38 4.00 4.13 -9.29
C ILE A 38 4.13 5.49 -8.60
N SER A 39 4.97 6.40 -9.10
CA SER A 39 5.26 7.71 -8.50
C SER A 39 4.02 8.59 -8.26
N LYS A 40 2.95 8.34 -9.02
CA LYS A 40 1.66 9.04 -8.88
C LYS A 40 0.75 8.48 -7.77
N PHE A 41 1.05 7.30 -7.25
CA PHE A 41 0.20 6.59 -6.29
C PHE A 41 0.80 6.53 -4.88
N VAL A 42 2.10 6.75 -4.74
CA VAL A 42 2.80 6.68 -3.46
C VAL A 42 3.83 7.81 -3.31
N PRO A 43 4.20 8.18 -2.09
CA PRO A 43 5.33 9.08 -1.86
C PRO A 43 6.66 8.52 -2.38
N GLU A 44 7.60 9.40 -2.69
CA GLU A 44 8.90 9.04 -3.28
C GLU A 44 9.67 7.98 -2.47
N CYS A 45 9.69 8.11 -1.14
CA CYS A 45 10.37 7.14 -0.27
C CYS A 45 9.84 5.70 -0.43
N VAL A 46 8.59 5.53 -0.83
CA VAL A 46 8.00 4.22 -1.11
C VAL A 46 8.42 3.70 -2.48
N VAL A 47 8.56 4.59 -3.48
CA VAL A 47 9.09 4.25 -4.80
C VAL A 47 10.51 3.69 -4.66
N GLU A 48 11.37 4.42 -3.97
CA GLU A 48 12.76 4.02 -3.70
C GLU A 48 12.84 2.67 -2.97
N TYR A 49 12.01 2.49 -1.93
CA TYR A 49 11.94 1.23 -1.18
C TYR A 49 11.56 0.03 -2.07
N LEU A 50 10.52 0.18 -2.89
CA LEU A 50 10.06 -0.89 -3.77
C LEU A 50 11.06 -1.20 -4.90
N GLN A 51 11.80 -0.20 -5.38
CA GLN A 51 12.88 -0.42 -6.34
C GLN A 51 14.08 -1.16 -5.73
N ARG A 52 14.41 -0.90 -4.46
CA ARG A 52 15.52 -1.59 -3.76
C ARG A 52 15.21 -3.06 -3.54
N THR A 53 14.05 -3.36 -2.97
CA THR A 53 13.62 -4.75 -2.67
C THR A 53 13.53 -5.64 -3.92
N LYS A 54 13.21 -5.04 -5.08
CA LYS A 54 13.24 -5.72 -6.38
C LYS A 54 14.62 -6.15 -6.87
N LYS A 55 15.67 -5.39 -6.54
CA LYS A 55 17.05 -5.72 -6.95
C LYS A 55 17.58 -6.90 -6.12
N GLU A 56 17.32 -6.87 -4.81
CA GLU A 56 17.69 -7.93 -3.88
C GLU A 56 17.05 -9.29 -4.24
N SER A 57 15.82 -9.29 -4.78
CA SER A 57 15.13 -10.53 -5.19
C SER A 57 15.60 -11.12 -6.53
N LYS A 58 16.42 -10.39 -7.31
CA LYS A 58 16.97 -10.88 -8.60
C LYS A 58 18.41 -11.38 -8.48
N GLU A 59 19.07 -11.15 -7.34
CA GLU A 59 20.47 -11.50 -7.08
C GLU A 59 20.63 -12.68 -6.10
N GLY A 60 19.52 -13.33 -5.71
CA GLY A 60 19.49 -14.51 -4.84
C GLY A 60 18.98 -15.77 -5.52
#